data_AF-A0A352S2L7-F1
#
_entry.id   AF-A0A352S2L7-F1
#
_cell.length_a   1.000
_cell.length_b   1.000
_cell.length_c   1.000
_cell.angle_alpha   90.00
_cell.angle_beta   90.00
_cell.angle_gamma   90.00
#
_symmetry.space_group_name_H-M   'P 1'
#
loop_
_entity.id
_entity.type
_entity.pdbx_description
1 polymer ?
#
loop_
_entity_poly.entity_id
_entity_poly.type
_entity_poly.pdbx_seq_one_letter_code
_entity_poly.pdbx_strand_id
1 'polypeptide(L)'
;MVAAYFDCRRRKRNTHSALVFEQRLERNLRDLHDELMDGSYKPGRSICFVVTRPKPREVWAADFRDRVVHHLLYNQIAPRFH
;
A
#
# COMPACT_ATOMS: atom_id res chain seq x y z
N MET A 1 -4.52 1.99 -11.20
CA MET A 1 -3.63 1.03 -10.51
C MET A 1 -2.16 1.40 -10.58
N VAL A 2 -1.57 1.44 -11.79
CA VAL A 2 -0.10 1.57 -11.97
C VAL A 2 0.45 2.87 -11.38
N ALA A 3 -0.23 4.00 -11.54
CA ALA A 3 0.16 5.26 -10.92
C ALA A 3 0.26 5.15 -9.38
N ALA A 4 -0.77 4.59 -8.74
CA ALA A 4 -0.79 4.38 -7.29
C ALA A 4 0.33 3.45 -6.80
N TYR A 5 0.69 2.44 -7.59
CA TYR A 5 1.86 1.60 -7.32
C TYR A 5 3.16 2.41 -7.33
N PHE A 6 3.38 3.23 -8.36
CA PHE A 6 4.59 4.06 -8.43
C PHE A 6 4.67 5.10 -7.29
N ASP A 7 3.53 5.70 -6.93
CA ASP A 7 3.46 6.65 -5.81
C ASP A 7 3.79 5.98 -4.47
N CYS A 8 3.25 4.79 -4.24
CA CYS A 8 3.56 3.96 -3.07
C CYS A 8 5.05 3.60 -3.02
N ARG A 9 5.59 3.12 -4.14
CA ARG A 9 6.97 2.65 -4.29
C ARG A 9 8.00 3.73 -3.98
N ARG A 10 7.72 5.00 -4.32
CA ARG A 10 8.68 6.12 -4.21
C ARG A 10 9.38 6.21 -2.85
N ARG A 11 8.70 5.85 -1.75
CA ARG A 11 9.28 5.90 -0.38
C ARG A 11 9.44 4.54 0.28
N LYS A 12 8.97 3.45 -0.34
CA LYS A 12 8.84 2.12 0.29
C LYS A 12 9.43 0.98 -0.52
N ARG A 13 10.11 1.24 -1.63
CA ARG A 13 10.70 0.23 -2.53
C ARG A 13 11.52 -0.85 -1.81
N ASN A 14 12.27 -0.49 -0.76
CA ASN A 14 13.20 -1.41 -0.11
C ASN A 14 12.61 -2.11 1.13
N THR A 15 11.31 -2.02 1.40
CA THR A 15 10.71 -2.80 2.49
C THR A 15 10.54 -4.26 2.08
N HIS A 16 10.66 -5.19 3.03
CA HIS A 16 10.45 -6.62 2.76
C HIS A 16 9.12 -6.89 2.05
N SER A 17 8.02 -6.27 2.51
CA SER A 17 6.70 -6.41 1.86
C SER A 17 6.68 -5.89 0.42
N ALA A 18 7.43 -4.83 0.09
CA ALA A 18 7.52 -4.31 -1.27
C ALA A 18 8.30 -5.28 -2.17
N LEU A 19 9.42 -5.81 -1.67
CA LEU A 19 10.22 -6.78 -2.40
C LEU A 19 9.44 -8.06 -2.69
N VAL A 20 8.70 -8.60 -1.71
CA VAL A 20 7.83 -9.77 -1.92
C VAL A 20 6.73 -9.47 -2.93
N PHE A 21 6.09 -8.30 -2.85
CA PHE A 21 5.07 -7.90 -3.81
C PHE A 21 5.64 -7.73 -5.24
N GLU A 22 6.83 -7.16 -5.38
CA GLU A 22 7.45 -6.91 -6.68
C GLU A 22 7.94 -8.19 -7.39
N GLN A 23 8.18 -9.31 -6.67
CA GLN A 23 8.55 -10.59 -7.28
C GLN A 23 7.53 -11.11 -8.30
N ARG A 24 6.25 -10.76 -8.12
CA ARG A 24 5.15 -11.10 -9.04
C ARG A 24 4.32 -9.85 -9.36
N LEU A 25 5.01 -8.73 -9.65
CA LEU A 25 4.41 -7.41 -9.78
C LEU A 25 3.15 -7.38 -10.66
N GLU A 26 3.25 -7.86 -11.90
CA GLU A 26 2.15 -7.82 -12.86
C GLU A 26 0.93 -8.61 -12.36
N ARG A 27 1.17 -9.84 -11.91
CA ARG A 27 0.12 -10.71 -11.35
C ARG A 27 -0.52 -10.08 -10.13
N ASN A 28 0.28 -9.61 -9.18
CA ASN A 28 -0.24 -9.01 -7.94
C ASN A 28 -1.05 -7.73 -8.21
N LEU A 29 -0.65 -6.91 -9.19
CA LEU A 29 -1.44 -5.72 -9.58
C LEU A 29 -2.72 -6.10 -10.31
N ARG A 30 -2.70 -7.17 -11.12
CA ARG A 30 -3.87 -7.66 -11.83
C ARG A 30 -4.89 -8.28 -10.86
N ASP A 31 -4.43 -9.15 -9.97
CA ASP A 31 -5.28 -9.79 -8.97
C ASP A 31 -5.91 -8.73 -8.06
N LEU A 32 -5.12 -7.75 -7.59
CA LEU A 32 -5.63 -6.62 -6.80
C LEU A 32 -6.66 -5.79 -7.59
N HIS A 33 -6.49 -5.65 -8.91
CA HIS A 33 -7.47 -4.95 -9.74
C HIS A 33 -8.78 -5.69 -9.78
N ASP A 34 -8.73 -6.98 -10.07
CA ASP A 34 -9.91 -7.79 -10.24
C ASP A 34 -10.68 -7.89 -8.90
N GLU A 35 -9.97 -8.04 -7.78
CA GLU A 35 -10.55 -8.00 -6.41
C GLU A 35 -11.21 -6.66 -6.05
N LEU A 36 -10.67 -5.53 -6.53
CA LEU A 36 -11.26 -4.22 -6.30
C LEU A 36 -12.50 -4.01 -7.18
N MET A 37 -12.49 -4.54 -8.40
CA MET A 37 -13.59 -4.43 -9.34
C MET A 37 -14.79 -5.31 -8.97
N ASP A 38 -14.53 -6.51 -8.45
CA ASP A 38 -15.58 -7.44 -8.00
C ASP A 38 -16.01 -7.21 -6.53
N GLY A 39 -15.31 -6.34 -5.80
CA GLY A 39 -15.61 -5.98 -4.42
C GLY A 39 -15.17 -7.01 -3.37
N SER A 40 -14.39 -8.02 -3.77
CA SER A 40 -13.85 -9.04 -2.86
C SER A 40 -12.61 -8.59 -2.09
N TYR A 41 -11.99 -7.48 -2.47
CA TYR A 41 -10.82 -6.92 -1.80
C TYR A 41 -11.07 -6.75 -0.29
N LYS A 42 -10.16 -7.32 0.50
CA LYS A 42 -10.07 -7.11 1.95
C LYS A 42 -8.67 -6.64 2.33
N PRO A 43 -8.55 -5.63 3.20
CA PRO A 43 -7.28 -5.23 3.78
C PRO A 43 -6.59 -6.42 4.47
N GLY A 44 -5.30 -6.56 4.24
CA GLY A 44 -4.48 -7.58 4.87
C GLY A 44 -4.11 -7.24 6.32
N ARG A 45 -3.34 -8.14 6.93
CA ARG A 45 -2.85 -7.95 8.30
C ARG A 45 -1.77 -6.86 8.33
N SER A 46 -1.93 -5.90 9.23
CA SER A 46 -0.87 -4.93 9.53
C SER A 46 0.18 -5.52 10.47
N ILE A 47 1.43 -5.10 10.31
CA ILE A 47 2.47 -5.32 11.32
C ILE A 47 2.46 -4.14 12.29
N CYS A 48 2.57 -4.41 13.59
CA CYS A 48 2.69 -3.39 14.62
C CYS A 48 4.10 -3.42 15.21
N PHE A 49 4.73 -2.25 15.29
CA PHE A 49 6.04 -2.07 15.94
C PHE A 49 6.16 -0.68 16.56
N VAL A 50 7.02 -0.55 17.57
CA VAL A 50 7.25 0.72 18.26
C VAL A 50 8.43 1.44 17.64
N VAL A 51 8.29 2.75 17.42
CA VAL A 51 9.42 3.65 17.09
C VAL A 51 9.56 4.70 18.17
N THR A 52 10.79 4.93 18.64
CA THR A 52 11.05 5.80 19.80
C THR A 52 11.42 7.24 19.44
N ARG A 53 11.74 7.51 18.16
CA ARG A 53 12.13 8.84 17.66
C ARG A 53 11.16 9.36 16.58
N PRO A 54 10.88 10.67 16.51
CA PRO A 54 11.26 11.72 17.47
C PRO A 54 10.49 11.64 18.81
N LYS A 55 9.36 10.93 18.86
CA LYS A 55 8.63 10.57 20.08
C LYS A 55 8.16 9.11 19.99
N PRO A 56 8.07 8.38 21.12
CA PRO A 56 7.52 7.03 21.16
C PRO A 56 6.12 6.96 20.57
N ARG A 57 5.93 6.04 19.63
CA ARG A 57 4.62 5.72 19.06
C ARG A 57 4.59 4.30 18.53
N GLU A 58 3.43 3.68 18.60
CA GLU A 58 3.13 2.48 17.85
C GLU A 58 2.92 2.84 16.38
N VAL A 59 3.47 2.02 15.50
CA VAL A 59 3.31 2.14 14.06
C VAL A 59 2.61 0.90 13.56
N TRP A 60 1.42 1.12 13.02
CA TRP A 60 0.63 0.09 12.34
C TRP A 60 0.89 0.21 10.85
N ALA A 61 1.73 -0.68 10.36
CA ALA A 61 2.18 -0.69 8.97
C ALA A 61 1.39 -1.73 8.18
N ALA A 62 0.56 -1.26 7.25
CA ALA A 62 -0.11 -2.10 6.26
C ALA A 62 0.90 -2.77 5.31
N ASP A 63 0.50 -3.89 4.70
CA ASP A 63 1.26 -4.55 3.64
C ASP A 63 1.42 -3.61 2.43
N PHE A 64 2.42 -3.87 1.58
CA PHE A 64 2.62 -3.10 0.37
C PHE A 64 1.39 -3.17 -0.56
N ARG A 65 0.73 -4.33 -0.67
CA ARG A 65 -0.54 -4.48 -1.44
C ARG A 65 -1.57 -3.44 -1.02
N ASP A 66 -1.86 -3.35 0.27
CA ASP A 66 -2.90 -2.45 0.79
C ASP A 66 -2.48 -0.98 0.68
N ARG A 67 -1.17 -0.69 0.76
CA ARG A 67 -0.66 0.67 0.52
C ARG A 67 -0.88 1.13 -0.91
N VAL A 68 -0.84 0.24 -1.90
CA VAL A 68 -1.21 0.60 -3.29
C VAL A 68 -2.67 1.07 -3.32
N VAL A 69 -3.57 0.40 -2.59
CA VAL A 69 -4.97 0.82 -2.47
C VAL A 69 -5.12 2.16 -1.73
N HIS A 70 -4.34 2.37 -0.66
CA HIS A 70 -4.34 3.67 0.04
C HIS A 70 -3.90 4.82 -0.88
N HIS A 71 -2.86 4.60 -1.70
CA HIS A 71 -2.43 5.58 -2.70
C HIS A 71 -3.46 5.77 -3.81
N LEU A 72 -4.15 4.70 -4.23
CA LEU A 72 -5.24 4.79 -5.19
C LEU A 72 -6.36 5.71 -4.67
N LEU A 73 -6.80 5.48 -3.43
CA LEU A 73 -7.82 6.31 -2.79
C LEU A 73 -7.34 7.75 -2.61
N TYR A 74 -6.13 7.94 -2.06
CA TYR A 74 -5.53 9.25 -1.86
C TYR A 74 -5.49 10.06 -3.17
N ASN A 75 -5.02 9.46 -4.27
CA ASN A 75 -4.92 10.14 -5.56
C ASN A 75 -6.29 10.61 -6.10
N GLN A 76 -7.38 9.93 -5.75
CA GLN A 76 -8.74 10.30 -6.16
C GLN A 76 -9.35 11.41 -5.30
N ILE A 77 -9.04 11.41 -4.00
CA ILE A 77 -9.70 12.31 -3.05
C ILE A 77 -8.88 13.56 -2.73
N ALA A 78 -7.54 13.48 -2.77
CA ALA A 78 -6.64 14.55 -2.34
C ALA A 78 -6.88 15.91 -3.03
N PRO A 79 -7.17 16.00 -4.34
CA PRO A 79 -7.41 17.29 -5.00
C PRO A 79 -8.58 18.10 -4.41
N ARG A 80 -9.48 17.48 -3.63
CA ARG A 80 -10.62 18.15 -3.00
C ARG A 80 -10.30 18.78 -1.64
N PHE A 81 -9.12 18.52 -1.09
CA PHE A 81 -8.72 18.93 0.26
C PHE A 81 -7.51 19.88 0.26
N HIS A 82 -7.22 20.49 -0.89
CA HIS A 82 -6.12 21.43 -1.11
C HIS A 82 -6.65 22.79 -1.55
#